data_AF-A0AAE1X838-F1
#
_entry.id   AF-A0AAE1X838-F1
#
_cell.length_a   1.000
_cell.length_b   1.000
_cell.length_c   1.000
_cell.angle_alpha   90.00
_cell.angle_beta   90.00
_cell.angle_gamma   90.00
#
_symmetry.space_group_name_H-M   'P 1'
#
loop_
_entity.id
_entity.type
_entity.pdbx_description
1 polymer ?
#
loop_
_entity_poly.entity_id
_entity_poly.type
_entity_poly.pdbx_seq_one_letter_code
_entity_poly.pdbx_strand_id
1 'polypeptide(L)'
;MSARFTMLSCMHDNLIREYEKYPTAKELWEGSKVAYSSTSATRLRALTLRFNQYVLDPKHSMIQHLNVMKDMILELQNSGCDLSDEQQVLVVLRSLPEQTWGYVKLVLTHNEQIKKFDSVTSHLKLEVKRRESERAQQDAFVAHAGQRMPPKDKCWNKSTGAGPSHSQSQK
;
A
#
# COMPACT_ATOMS: atom_id res chain seq x y z
N MET A 1 -49.88 -3.39 9.15
CA MET A 1 -49.17 -2.52 8.19
C MET A 1 -48.44 -3.43 7.21
N SER A 2 -48.70 -3.34 5.90
CA SER A 2 -48.03 -4.20 4.91
C SER A 2 -46.65 -3.62 4.57
N ALA A 3 -45.63 -4.50 4.41
CA ALA A 3 -44.25 -4.10 4.14
C ALA A 3 -44.12 -3.14 2.94
N ARG A 4 -44.97 -3.30 1.91
CA ARG A 4 -45.03 -2.39 0.75
C ARG A 4 -45.38 -0.96 1.14
N PHE A 5 -46.36 -0.78 2.01
CA PHE A 5 -46.77 0.55 2.46
C PHE A 5 -45.69 1.22 3.30
N THR A 6 -45.00 0.45 4.16
CA THR A 6 -43.86 0.96 4.91
C THR A 6 -42.74 1.43 3.97
N MET A 7 -42.42 0.65 2.92
CA MET A 7 -41.43 1.04 1.93
C MET A 7 -41.81 2.31 1.16
N LEU A 8 -43.06 2.43 0.71
CA LEU A 8 -43.56 3.64 0.02
C LEU A 8 -43.55 4.86 0.94
N SER A 9 -43.89 4.71 2.22
CA SER A 9 -43.93 5.81 3.18
C SER A 9 -42.55 6.40 3.48
N CYS A 10 -41.47 5.65 3.21
CA CYS A 10 -40.10 6.11 3.36
C CYS A 10 -39.55 6.82 2.10
N MET A 11 -40.33 6.91 1.02
CA MET A 11 -39.93 7.56 -0.23
C MET A 11 -40.50 8.98 -0.32
N HIS A 12 -39.84 9.86 -1.09
CA HIS A 12 -40.39 11.18 -1.40
C HIS A 12 -41.64 11.08 -2.31
N ASP A 13 -42.59 12.00 -2.17
CA ASP A 13 -43.88 11.99 -2.87
C ASP A 13 -43.79 11.84 -4.40
N ASN A 14 -42.72 12.37 -5.00
CA ASN A 14 -42.45 12.23 -6.43
C ASN A 14 -42.09 10.79 -6.83
N LEU A 15 -41.41 10.05 -5.95
CA LEU A 15 -41.05 8.65 -6.16
C LEU A 15 -42.21 7.71 -5.82
N ILE A 16 -43.05 8.05 -4.83
CA ILE A 16 -44.22 7.23 -4.46
C ILE A 16 -45.08 6.93 -5.71
N ARG A 17 -45.38 7.95 -6.51
CA ARG A 17 -46.19 7.81 -7.74
C ARG A 17 -45.56 6.89 -8.78
N GLU A 18 -44.24 6.87 -8.88
CA GLU A 18 -43.51 6.03 -9.84
C GLU A 18 -43.46 4.56 -9.41
N TYR A 19 -43.37 4.31 -8.11
CA TYR A 19 -43.23 2.96 -7.52
C TYR A 19 -44.57 2.33 -7.09
N GLU A 20 -45.67 3.09 -7.13
CA GLU A 20 -47.01 2.59 -6.78
C GLU A 20 -47.48 1.46 -7.72
N LYS A 21 -46.99 1.45 -8.96
CA LYS A 21 -47.25 0.41 -9.98
C LYS A 21 -46.83 -1.00 -9.58
N TYR A 22 -45.97 -1.15 -8.56
CA TYR A 22 -45.52 -2.44 -8.07
C TYR A 22 -46.47 -2.98 -6.98
N PRO A 23 -47.27 -4.03 -7.24
CA PRO A 23 -48.29 -4.54 -6.30
C PRO A 23 -47.72 -5.22 -5.06
N THR A 24 -46.49 -5.75 -5.13
CA THR A 24 -45.87 -6.48 -4.02
C THR A 24 -44.64 -5.76 -3.48
N ALA A 25 -44.34 -5.94 -2.19
CA ALA A 25 -43.11 -5.41 -1.60
C ALA A 25 -41.84 -5.94 -2.31
N LYS A 26 -41.90 -7.19 -2.79
CA LYS A 26 -40.84 -7.82 -3.58
C LYS A 26 -40.63 -7.08 -4.90
N GLU A 27 -41.68 -6.86 -5.69
CA GLU A 27 -41.56 -6.16 -6.98
C GLU A 27 -41.12 -4.71 -6.80
N LEU A 28 -41.59 -4.04 -5.75
CA LEU A 28 -41.14 -2.69 -5.42
C LEU A 28 -39.65 -2.66 -5.07
N TRP A 29 -39.18 -3.62 -4.29
CA TRP A 29 -37.75 -3.78 -3.97
C TRP A 29 -36.92 -4.09 -5.21
N GLU A 30 -37.34 -5.02 -6.07
CA GLU A 30 -36.64 -5.34 -7.32
C GLU A 30 -36.58 -4.13 -8.27
N GLY A 31 -37.70 -3.43 -8.47
CA GLY A 31 -37.74 -2.21 -9.27
C GLY A 31 -36.81 -1.12 -8.73
N SER A 32 -36.78 -0.97 -7.40
CA SER A 32 -35.88 -0.02 -6.74
C SER A 32 -34.43 -0.42 -6.93
N LYS A 33 -34.09 -1.71 -6.78
CA LYS A 33 -32.75 -2.20 -7.06
C LYS A 33 -32.36 -1.89 -8.50
N VAL A 34 -33.20 -2.12 -9.50
CA VAL A 34 -32.84 -1.80 -10.89
C VAL A 34 -32.53 -0.31 -11.08
N ALA A 35 -33.39 0.58 -10.55
CA ALA A 35 -33.21 2.02 -10.70
C ALA A 35 -31.95 2.56 -10.00
N TYR A 36 -31.61 2.01 -8.83
CA TYR A 36 -30.51 2.50 -7.99
C TYR A 36 -29.22 1.67 -8.05
N SER A 37 -29.27 0.47 -8.61
CA SER A 37 -28.11 -0.42 -8.77
C SER A 37 -27.51 -0.34 -10.18
N SER A 38 -28.18 0.34 -11.11
CA SER A 38 -27.60 0.63 -12.43
C SER A 38 -26.55 1.74 -12.30
N THR A 39 -25.27 1.37 -12.33
CA THR A 39 -24.19 2.34 -12.50
C THR A 39 -24.37 3.02 -13.85
N SER A 40 -24.57 4.34 -13.87
CA SER A 40 -24.68 5.09 -15.12
C SER A 40 -23.41 4.93 -15.97
N ALA A 41 -23.56 4.93 -17.30
CA ALA A 41 -22.41 4.80 -18.23
C ALA A 41 -21.33 5.86 -17.95
N THR A 42 -21.71 7.07 -17.53
CA THR A 42 -20.79 8.14 -17.15
C THR A 42 -19.98 7.80 -15.90
N ARG A 43 -20.64 7.27 -14.85
CA ARG A 43 -19.94 6.84 -13.63
C ARG A 43 -19.01 5.67 -13.91
N LEU A 44 -19.45 4.70 -14.71
CA LEU A 44 -18.61 3.58 -15.12
C LEU A 44 -17.35 4.07 -15.85
N ARG A 45 -17.49 4.97 -16.84
CA ARG A 45 -16.35 5.57 -17.54
C ARG A 45 -15.39 6.29 -16.59
N ALA A 46 -15.91 7.08 -15.66
CA ALA A 46 -15.10 7.80 -14.68
C ALA A 46 -14.33 6.83 -13.76
N LEU A 47 -14.98 5.77 -13.30
CA LEU A 47 -14.35 4.74 -12.46
C LEU A 47 -13.27 3.97 -13.23
N THR A 48 -13.55 3.56 -14.47
CA THR A 48 -12.56 2.89 -15.34
C THR A 48 -11.36 3.80 -15.61
N LEU A 49 -11.58 5.09 -15.87
CA LEU A 49 -10.50 6.05 -16.08
C LEU A 49 -9.62 6.18 -14.83
N ARG A 50 -10.25 6.37 -13.66
CA ARG A 50 -9.56 6.44 -12.37
C ARG A 50 -8.74 5.18 -12.11
N PHE A 51 -9.33 3.99 -12.31
CA PHE A 51 -8.66 2.72 -12.11
C PHE A 51 -7.40 2.58 -12.98
N ASN A 52 -7.49 2.91 -14.27
CA ASN A 52 -6.37 2.79 -15.21
C ASN A 52 -5.25 3.82 -14.99
N GLN A 53 -5.58 4.97 -14.40
CA GLN A 53 -4.66 6.08 -14.16
C GLN A 53 -4.17 6.15 -12.71
N TYR A 54 -4.62 5.26 -11.84
CA TYR A 54 -4.26 5.29 -10.44
C TYR A 54 -2.78 4.92 -10.27
N VAL A 55 -2.05 5.76 -9.54
CA VAL A 55 -0.61 5.60 -9.28
C VAL A 55 -0.38 5.68 -7.78
N LEU A 56 0.59 4.90 -7.28
CA LEU A 56 1.00 4.93 -5.87
C LEU A 56 1.45 6.34 -5.48
N ASP A 57 0.68 6.98 -4.61
CA ASP A 57 1.02 8.27 -4.01
C ASP A 57 2.19 8.07 -3.02
N PRO A 58 3.27 8.89 -3.08
CA PRO A 58 4.36 8.85 -2.11
C PRO A 58 3.93 8.99 -0.65
N LYS A 59 2.75 9.58 -0.38
CA LYS A 59 2.18 9.73 0.97
C LYS A 59 1.45 8.49 1.46
N HIS A 60 1.10 7.57 0.56
CA HIS A 60 0.38 6.35 0.91
C HIS A 60 1.34 5.16 1.07
N SER A 61 1.05 4.33 2.06
CA SER A 61 1.68 3.02 2.16
C SER A 61 1.21 2.11 1.02
N MET A 62 2.04 1.12 0.69
CA MET A 62 1.68 0.08 -0.30
C MET A 62 0.36 -0.64 0.06
N ILE A 63 0.08 -0.85 1.35
CA ILE A 63 -1.15 -1.50 1.79
C ILE A 63 -2.37 -0.62 1.50
N GLN A 64 -2.30 0.67 1.81
CA GLN A 64 -3.38 1.62 1.50
C GLN A 64 -3.64 1.68 -0.01
N HIS A 65 -2.57 1.74 -0.80
CA HIS A 65 -2.65 1.73 -2.27
C HIS A 65 -3.37 0.49 -2.81
N LEU A 66 -2.97 -0.70 -2.36
CA LEU A 66 -3.57 -1.96 -2.79
C LEU A 66 -5.04 -2.09 -2.35
N ASN A 67 -5.39 -1.57 -1.17
CA ASN A 67 -6.79 -1.55 -0.73
C ASN A 67 -7.65 -0.68 -1.66
N VAL A 68 -7.20 0.53 -2.02
CA VAL A 68 -7.93 1.41 -2.95
C VAL A 68 -8.10 0.76 -4.32
N MET A 69 -7.08 0.06 -4.83
CA MET A 69 -7.21 -0.69 -6.09
C MET A 69 -8.19 -1.86 -5.97
N LYS A 70 -8.14 -2.61 -4.86
CA LYS A 70 -9.09 -3.70 -4.59
C LYS A 70 -10.53 -3.20 -4.57
N ASP A 71 -10.78 -2.07 -3.91
CA ASP A 71 -12.10 -1.46 -3.85
C ASP A 71 -12.60 -1.06 -5.23
N MET A 72 -11.73 -0.48 -6.08
CA MET A 72 -12.08 -0.15 -7.48
C MET A 72 -12.37 -1.39 -8.33
N ILE A 73 -11.62 -2.49 -8.15
CA ILE A 73 -11.88 -3.76 -8.85
C ILE A 73 -13.27 -4.29 -8.47
N LEU A 74 -13.60 -4.30 -7.18
CA LEU A 74 -14.90 -4.74 -6.69
C LEU A 74 -16.04 -3.85 -7.20
N GLU A 75 -15.85 -2.52 -7.23
CA GLU A 75 -16.85 -1.58 -7.75
C GLU A 75 -17.08 -1.76 -9.26
N LEU A 76 -16.02 -2.03 -10.03
CA LEU A 76 -16.11 -2.33 -11.46
C LEU A 76 -16.85 -3.64 -11.72
N GLN A 77 -16.51 -4.71 -10.99
CA GLN A 77 -17.19 -6.01 -11.10
C GLN A 77 -18.67 -5.91 -10.73
N ASN A 78 -19.00 -5.20 -9.65
CA ASN A 78 -20.38 -4.97 -9.24
C ASN A 78 -21.17 -4.13 -10.25
N SER A 79 -20.49 -3.33 -11.07
CA SER A 79 -21.09 -2.57 -12.16
C SER A 79 -21.26 -3.37 -13.46
N GLY A 80 -20.98 -4.68 -13.44
CA GLY A 80 -21.07 -5.56 -14.60
C GLY A 80 -19.86 -5.50 -15.55
N CYS A 81 -18.71 -5.01 -15.07
CA CYS A 81 -17.47 -5.01 -15.84
C CYS A 81 -16.65 -6.26 -15.53
N ASP A 82 -16.48 -7.12 -16.54
CA ASP A 82 -15.65 -8.32 -16.46
C ASP A 82 -14.16 -7.93 -16.59
N LEU A 83 -13.49 -7.79 -15.44
CA LEU A 83 -12.04 -7.58 -15.37
C LEU A 83 -11.32 -8.92 -15.31
N SER A 84 -10.54 -9.24 -16.33
CA SER A 84 -9.69 -10.42 -16.30
C SER A 84 -8.61 -10.31 -15.24
N ASP A 85 -8.18 -11.46 -14.71
CA ASP A 85 -7.07 -11.56 -13.77
C ASP A 85 -5.81 -10.82 -14.31
N GLU A 86 -5.51 -11.00 -15.60
CA GLU A 86 -4.40 -10.33 -16.28
C GLU A 86 -4.57 -8.81 -16.33
N GLN A 87 -5.78 -8.30 -16.62
CA GLN A 87 -6.04 -6.85 -16.61
C GLN A 87 -5.83 -6.25 -15.23
N GLN A 88 -6.26 -6.96 -14.17
CA GLN A 88 -6.03 -6.52 -12.79
C GLN A 88 -4.54 -6.47 -12.48
N VAL A 89 -3.78 -7.51 -12.82
CA VAL A 89 -2.32 -7.56 -12.62
C VAL A 89 -1.61 -6.43 -13.36
N LEU A 90 -1.91 -6.23 -14.65
CA LEU A 90 -1.28 -5.18 -15.47
C LEU A 90 -1.54 -3.77 -14.93
N VAL A 91 -2.76 -3.49 -14.45
CA VAL A 91 -3.06 -2.18 -13.85
C VAL A 91 -2.31 -1.99 -12.53
N VAL A 92 -2.21 -3.02 -11.70
CA VAL A 92 -1.39 -2.96 -10.48
C VAL A 92 0.06 -2.66 -10.83
N LEU A 93 0.67 -3.36 -11.80
CA LEU A 93 2.04 -3.10 -12.22
C LEU A 93 2.22 -1.69 -12.79
N ARG A 94 1.26 -1.20 -13.57
CA ARG A 94 1.27 0.17 -14.12
C ARG A 94 1.19 1.24 -13.03
N SER A 95 0.45 0.97 -11.95
CA SER A 95 0.28 1.90 -10.83
C SER A 95 1.56 2.15 -10.04
N LEU A 96 2.60 1.31 -10.21
CA LEU A 96 3.84 1.41 -9.46
C LEU A 96 4.82 2.40 -10.13
N PRO A 97 5.37 3.36 -9.37
CA PRO A 97 6.38 4.32 -9.85
C PRO A 97 7.64 3.62 -10.35
N GLU A 98 8.06 3.94 -11.57
CA GLU A 98 9.21 3.29 -12.23
C GLU A 98 10.51 3.48 -11.44
N GLN A 99 10.69 4.66 -10.86
CA GLN A 99 11.93 5.06 -10.18
C GLN A 99 12.23 4.19 -8.94
N THR A 100 11.20 3.69 -8.27
CA THR A 100 11.33 2.94 -7.00
C THR A 100 10.99 1.45 -7.15
N TRP A 101 10.16 1.11 -8.14
CA TRP A 101 9.59 -0.23 -8.30
C TRP A 101 9.93 -0.91 -9.63
N GLY A 102 10.74 -0.30 -10.51
CA GLY A 102 11.08 -0.85 -11.83
C GLY A 102 11.60 -2.29 -11.78
N TYR A 103 12.50 -2.62 -10.85
CA TYR A 103 12.98 -4.01 -10.66
C TYR A 103 11.85 -4.99 -10.33
N VAL A 104 10.94 -4.60 -9.43
CA VAL A 104 9.83 -5.46 -9.00
C VAL A 104 8.84 -5.65 -10.15
N LYS A 105 8.56 -4.59 -10.91
CA LYS A 105 7.74 -4.67 -12.13
C LYS A 105 8.35 -5.66 -13.12
N LEU A 106 9.67 -5.58 -13.34
CA LEU A 106 10.39 -6.49 -14.23
C LEU A 106 10.24 -7.95 -13.77
N VAL A 107 10.51 -8.23 -12.49
CA VAL A 107 10.40 -9.59 -11.92
C VAL A 107 8.98 -10.13 -12.04
N LEU A 108 7.97 -9.33 -11.71
CA LEU A 108 6.57 -9.76 -11.76
C LEU A 108 6.08 -9.97 -13.18
N THR A 109 6.53 -9.17 -14.15
CA THR A 109 6.12 -9.29 -15.56
C THR A 109 6.57 -10.62 -16.18
N HIS A 110 7.74 -11.13 -15.77
CA HIS A 110 8.29 -12.38 -16.30
C HIS A 110 7.92 -13.61 -15.46
N ASN A 111 7.15 -13.44 -14.39
CA ASN A 111 6.77 -14.53 -13.51
C ASN A 111 5.38 -15.07 -13.86
N GLU A 112 5.35 -16.13 -14.66
CA GLU A 112 4.11 -16.78 -15.11
C GLU A 112 3.24 -17.36 -13.99
N GLN A 113 3.77 -17.51 -12.76
CA GLN A 113 2.98 -18.03 -11.63
C GLN A 113 2.12 -16.95 -10.96
N ILE A 114 2.41 -15.67 -11.22
CA ILE A 114 1.73 -14.55 -10.58
C ILE A 114 0.64 -14.04 -11.54
N LYS A 115 -0.50 -14.73 -11.52
CA LYS A 115 -1.63 -14.41 -12.42
C LYS A 115 -2.75 -13.62 -11.76
N LYS A 116 -2.79 -13.57 -10.42
CA LYS A 116 -3.93 -13.02 -9.66
C LYS A 116 -3.56 -11.78 -8.88
N PHE A 117 -4.54 -10.91 -8.67
CA PHE A 117 -4.41 -9.72 -7.83
C PHE A 117 -3.87 -10.02 -6.43
N ASP A 118 -4.36 -11.08 -5.78
CA ASP A 118 -3.93 -11.47 -4.44
C ASP A 118 -2.46 -11.96 -4.41
N SER A 119 -2.01 -12.63 -5.47
CA SER A 119 -0.63 -13.08 -5.61
C SER A 119 0.33 -11.88 -5.74
N VAL A 120 0.00 -10.91 -6.60
CA VAL A 120 0.76 -9.67 -6.74
C VAL A 120 0.78 -8.87 -5.43
N THR A 121 -0.38 -8.74 -4.79
CA THR A 121 -0.54 -8.06 -3.49
C THR A 121 0.37 -8.65 -2.43
N SER A 122 0.41 -9.99 -2.33
CA SER A 122 1.24 -10.70 -1.35
C SER A 122 2.73 -10.48 -1.62
N HIS A 123 3.15 -10.55 -2.89
CA HIS A 123 4.52 -10.30 -3.29
C HIS A 123 4.96 -8.86 -3.00
N LEU A 124 4.12 -7.86 -3.30
CA LEU A 124 4.41 -6.46 -3.01
C LEU A 124 4.54 -6.20 -1.50
N LYS A 125 3.67 -6.80 -0.69
CA LYS A 125 3.77 -6.69 0.78
C LYS A 125 5.06 -7.30 1.31
N LEU A 126 5.49 -8.44 0.76
CA LEU A 126 6.75 -9.08 1.16
C LEU A 126 7.95 -8.22 0.77
N GLU A 127 7.93 -7.65 -0.43
CA GLU A 127 9.00 -6.79 -0.94
C GLU A 127 9.14 -5.48 -0.12
N VAL A 128 8.03 -4.89 0.31
CA VAL A 128 8.06 -3.75 1.27
C VAL A 128 8.75 -4.16 2.56
N LYS A 129 8.34 -5.28 3.18
CA LYS A 129 8.92 -5.78 4.43
C LYS A 129 10.41 -6.09 4.29
N ARG A 130 10.82 -6.68 3.17
CA ARG A 130 12.23 -6.97 2.87
C ARG A 130 13.06 -5.67 2.88
N ARG A 131 12.60 -4.64 2.18
CA ARG A 131 13.27 -3.33 2.12
C ARG A 131 13.32 -2.64 3.48
N GLU A 132 12.25 -2.73 4.27
CA GLU A 132 12.21 -2.18 5.64
C GLU A 132 13.23 -2.87 6.55
N SER A 133 13.34 -4.20 6.46
CA SER A 133 14.34 -4.97 7.20
C SER A 133 15.78 -4.60 6.79
N GLU A 134 16.04 -4.43 5.50
CA GLU A 134 17.37 -4.02 5.00
C GLU A 134 17.76 -2.63 5.49
N ARG A 135 16.81 -1.68 5.46
CA ARG A 135 17.03 -0.34 6.00
C ARG A 135 17.32 -0.39 7.49
N ALA A 136 16.55 -1.15 8.27
CA ALA A 136 16.78 -1.30 9.70
C ALA A 136 18.15 -1.92 10.02
N GLN A 137 18.60 -2.90 9.22
CA GLN A 137 19.93 -3.49 9.35
C GLN A 137 21.05 -2.48 9.03
N GLN A 138 20.88 -1.68 7.98
CA GLN A 138 21.83 -0.62 7.61
C GLN A 138 21.92 0.44 8.70
N ASP A 139 20.79 0.90 9.23
CA ASP A 139 20.74 1.89 10.32
C ASP A 139 21.43 1.37 11.58
N ALA A 140 21.20 0.09 11.93
CA ALA A 140 21.86 -0.55 13.07
C ALA A 140 23.39 -0.66 12.87
N PHE A 141 23.85 -0.99 11.66
CA PHE A 141 25.28 -1.06 11.33
C PHE A 141 25.97 0.30 11.45
N VAL A 142 25.34 1.36 10.92
CA VAL A 142 25.86 2.74 11.02
C VAL A 142 25.95 3.20 12.48
N ALA A 143 24.94 2.89 13.29
CA ALA A 143 24.95 3.22 14.73
C ALA A 143 26.11 2.52 15.48
N HIS A 144 26.40 1.25 15.14
CA HIS A 144 27.52 0.52 15.75
C HIS A 144 28.89 1.02 15.27
N ALA A 145 29.02 1.44 14.01
CA ALA A 145 30.26 2.00 13.48
C ALA A 145 30.63 3.34 14.17
N GLY A 146 29.65 4.18 14.49
CA GLY A 146 29.85 5.46 15.19
C GLY A 146 30.30 5.34 16.65
N GLN A 147 30.14 4.17 17.29
CA GLN A 147 30.54 3.93 18.69
C GLN A 147 31.98 3.42 18.85
N ARG A 148 32.67 3.06 17.78
CA ARG A 148 34.10 2.67 17.82
C ARG A 148 34.98 3.93 17.88
N MET A 149 35.08 4.54 19.05
CA MET A 149 36.18 5.48 19.32
C MET A 149 37.51 4.70 19.40
N PRO A 150 38.63 5.22 18.86
CA PRO A 150 39.93 4.59 19.05
C PRO A 150 40.29 4.57 20.54
N PRO A 151 41.00 3.53 21.03
CA PRO A 151 41.49 3.52 22.41
C PRO A 151 42.30 4.78 22.68
N LYS A 152 41.98 5.51 23.75
CA LYS A 152 42.81 6.63 24.21
C LYS A 152 44.15 6.06 24.67
N ASP A 153 45.19 6.21 23.85
CA ASP A 153 46.56 5.90 24.22
C ASP A 153 46.92 6.69 25.48
N LYS A 154 47.10 5.98 26.59
CA LYS A 154 47.61 6.56 27.85
C LYS A 154 49.09 6.89 27.64
N CYS A 155 49.41 8.15 27.36
CA CYS A 155 50.76 8.69 27.55
C CYS A 155 51.16 8.51 29.02
N TRP A 156 52.07 7.58 29.31
CA TRP A 156 52.70 7.48 30.62
C TRP A 156 53.92 8.41 30.65
N ASN A 157 53.81 9.49 31.42
CA ASN A 157 54.90 10.43 31.67
C ASN A 157 55.99 9.72 32.50
N LYS A 158 57.22 9.64 31.97
CA LYS A 158 58.40 9.25 32.77
C LYS A 158 58.78 10.42 33.68
N SER A 159 58.49 10.29 34.96
CA SER A 159 59.08 11.13 36.01
C SER A 159 60.57 10.77 36.14
N THR A 160 61.43 11.67 35.69
CA THR A 160 62.85 11.71 36.00
C THR A 160 63.04 11.99 37.49
N GLY A 161 63.46 10.97 38.24
CA GLY A 161 64.01 11.12 39.59
C GLY A 161 65.52 11.33 39.52
N ALA A 162 65.96 12.52 39.94
CA ALA A 162 67.36 12.89 40.10
C ALA A 162 67.94 12.31 41.41
N GLY A 163 69.23 11.99 41.39
CA GLY A 163 70.04 11.71 42.59
C GLY A 163 71.54 11.64 42.25
N PRO A 164 72.46 12.21 43.05
CA PRO A 164 73.59 12.98 42.53
C PRO A 164 74.93 12.23 42.45
N SER A 165 75.82 12.83 41.65
CA SER A 165 77.24 12.55 41.51
C SER A 165 78.00 12.57 42.84
N HIS A 166 78.90 11.60 43.05
CA HIS A 166 80.12 11.86 43.80
C HIS A 166 81.33 11.21 43.13
N SER A 167 82.32 12.06 42.90
CA SER A 167 83.58 11.89 42.18
C SER A 167 84.58 11.04 42.96
N GLN A 168 85.24 10.12 42.25
CA GLN A 168 86.47 9.48 42.68
C GLN A 168 87.66 10.47 42.60
N SER A 169 88.54 10.43 43.59
CA SER A 169 89.90 10.95 43.47
C SER A 169 90.88 10.04 44.22
N GLN A 170 91.95 9.68 43.50
CA GLN A 170 93.31 9.28 43.91
C GLN A 170 93.54 7.97 44.71
N LYS A 171 94.19 7.00 44.06
CA LYS A 171 95.65 6.80 44.19
C LYS A 171 96.23 6.11 42.96
#